data_AF-A0A5F9CPV4-F1
#
_entry.id   AF-A0A5F9CPV4-F1
#
_cell.length_a   1.000
_cell.length_b   1.000
_cell.length_c   1.000
_cell.angle_alpha   90.00
_cell.angle_beta   90.00
_cell.angle_gamma   90.00
#
_symmetry.space_group_name_H-M   'P 1'
#
loop_
_entity.id
_entity.type
_entity.pdbx_description
1 polymer ?
#
loop_
_entity_poly.entity_id
_entity_poly.type
_entity_poly.pdbx_seq_one_letter_code
_entity_poly.pdbx_strand_id
1 'polypeptide(L)' 'MMSGRPGREPLKFLPDEARSLPPPKLTDPRLLYFGFMGYCSGLLDNALRRRPVTMADKKTYGEILEEFHPVH' A
#
# COMPACT_ATOMS: atom_id res chain seq x y z
N MET A 1 12.29 1.59 -26.47
CA MET A 1 13.69 1.71 -26.92
C MET A 1 14.55 2.13 -25.73
N MET A 2 15.27 1.17 -25.14
CA MET A 2 16.44 1.29 -24.25
C MET A 2 17.07 -0.12 -24.12
N SER A 3 17.23 -0.84 -25.24
CA SER A 3 17.86 -2.17 -25.28
C SER A 3 19.39 -2.12 -25.21
N GLY A 4 19.97 -0.91 -25.07
CA GLY A 4 21.40 -0.65 -25.22
C GLY A 4 22.01 0.21 -24.10
N ARG A 5 21.74 -0.13 -22.83
CA ARG A 5 22.69 -0.10 -21.68
C ARG A 5 21.97 -0.29 -20.33
N PRO A 6 21.62 -1.53 -19.96
CA PRO A 6 21.72 -1.98 -18.58
C PRO A 6 23.21 -2.21 -18.29
N GLY A 7 23.77 -1.49 -17.31
CA GLY A 7 25.20 -1.50 -17.02
C GLY A 7 25.68 -2.86 -16.51
N ARG A 8 26.19 -3.71 -17.42
CA ARG A 8 27.08 -4.88 -17.24
C ARG A 8 26.68 -6.01 -16.27
N GLU A 9 25.69 -5.84 -15.41
CA GLU A 9 25.22 -6.87 -14.46
C GLU A 9 23.77 -7.26 -14.78
N PRO A 10 23.50 -8.53 -15.16
CA PRO A 10 22.13 -9.00 -15.33
C PRO A 10 21.39 -8.96 -13.98
N LEU A 11 20.09 -8.62 -14.01
CA LEU A 11 19.15 -8.65 -12.86
C LEU A 11 19.33 -7.56 -11.78
N LYS A 12 20.07 -6.49 -12.04
CA LYS A 12 20.15 -5.35 -11.11
C LYS A 12 18.98 -4.38 -11.32
N PHE A 13 18.11 -4.26 -10.32
CA PHE A 13 16.95 -3.34 -10.37
C PHE A 13 17.39 -1.87 -10.49
N LEU A 14 18.41 -1.46 -9.72
CA LEU A 14 18.99 -0.12 -9.75
C LEU A 14 20.54 -0.20 -9.80
N PRO A 15 21.21 0.44 -10.76
CA PRO A 15 22.67 0.41 -10.86
C PRO A 15 23.33 1.19 -9.71
N ASP A 16 24.60 0.90 -9.39
CA ASP A 16 25.30 1.56 -8.27
C ASP A 16 25.46 3.07 -8.52
N GLU A 17 25.57 3.46 -9.78
CA GLU A 17 25.59 4.86 -10.22
C GLU A 17 24.31 5.61 -9.84
N ALA A 18 23.16 4.92 -9.70
CA ALA A 18 21.90 5.55 -9.31
C ALA A 18 21.94 6.13 -7.88
N ARG A 19 22.86 5.66 -7.02
CA ARG A 19 23.05 6.19 -5.66
C ARG A 19 23.60 7.62 -5.65
N SER A 20 24.21 8.05 -6.75
CA SER A 20 24.69 9.43 -6.92
C SER A 20 23.58 10.43 -7.26
N LEU A 21 22.43 9.94 -7.70
CA LEU A 21 21.28 10.78 -8.03
C LEU A 21 20.52 11.18 -6.77
N PRO A 22 19.89 12.37 -6.74
CA PRO A 22 19.03 12.74 -5.64
C PRO A 22 17.83 11.78 -5.56
N PRO A 23 17.58 11.14 -4.39
CA PRO A 23 16.43 10.27 -4.25
C PRO A 23 15.12 11.06 -4.32
N PRO A 24 14.02 10.43 -4.77
CA PRO A 24 12.70 11.05 -4.72
C PRO A 24 12.34 11.42 -3.28
N LYS A 25 11.67 12.55 -3.12
CA LYS A 25 11.21 13.00 -1.80
C LYS A 25 9.98 12.21 -1.39
N LEU A 26 9.81 12.06 -0.07
CA LEU A 26 8.61 11.41 0.46
C LEU A 26 7.31 12.19 0.11
N THR A 27 7.44 13.50 -0.13
CA THR A 27 6.33 14.38 -0.51
C THR A 27 6.17 14.52 -2.03
N ASP A 28 6.82 13.69 -2.83
CA ASP A 28 6.68 13.77 -4.29
C ASP A 28 5.23 13.45 -4.70
N PRO A 29 4.59 14.28 -5.56
CA PRO A 29 3.18 14.06 -5.97
C PRO A 29 2.93 12.70 -6.62
N ARG A 30 3.95 12.12 -7.26
CA ARG A 30 3.89 10.77 -7.84
C ARG A 30 3.77 9.71 -6.76
N LEU A 31 4.54 9.85 -5.67
CA LEU A 31 4.48 8.92 -4.55
C LEU A 31 3.15 9.05 -3.79
N LEU A 32 2.67 10.28 -3.63
CA LEU A 32 1.34 10.56 -3.09
C LEU A 32 0.24 9.84 -3.91
N TYR A 33 0.32 9.93 -5.25
CA TYR A 33 -0.62 9.26 -6.14
C TYR A 33 -0.56 7.74 -6.01
N PHE A 34 0.63 7.14 -5.91
CA PHE A 34 0.77 5.70 -5.65
C PHE A 34 0.18 5.30 -4.29
N GLY A 35 0.35 6.13 -3.26
CA GLY A 35 -0.30 5.93 -1.96
C GLY A 35 -1.82 5.99 -2.07
N PHE A 36 -2.35 6.96 -2.81
CA PHE A 36 -3.79 7.07 -3.09
C PHE A 36 -4.33 5.86 -3.87
N MET A 37 -3.58 5.35 -4.85
CA MET A 37 -3.94 4.12 -5.56
C MET A 37 -4.02 2.92 -4.61
N GLY A 38 -3.09 2.80 -3.65
CA GLY A 38 -3.15 1.78 -2.60
C GLY A 38 -4.37 1.93 -1.70
N TYR A 39 -4.73 3.16 -1.35
CA TYR A 39 -5.95 3.44 -0.58
C TYR A 39 -7.21 3.02 -1.34
N CYS A 40 -7.34 3.40 -2.62
CA CYS A 40 -8.45 2.96 -3.47
C CYS A 40 -8.50 1.44 -3.64
N SER A 41 -7.35 0.77 -3.72
CA SER A 41 -7.27 -0.69 -3.76
C SER A 41 -7.84 -1.32 -2.49
N GLY A 42 -7.52 -0.77 -1.31
CA GLY A 42 -8.08 -1.23 -0.03
C GLY A 42 -9.58 -1.01 0.08
N LEU A 43 -10.09 0.13 -0.39
CA LEU A 43 -11.54 0.37 -0.48
C LEU A 43 -12.22 -0.63 -1.42
N LEU A 44 -11.60 -0.91 -2.57
CA LEU A 44 -12.13 -1.82 -3.57
C LEU A 44 -12.11 -3.29 -3.08
N ASP A 45 -11.06 -3.73 -2.39
CA ASP A 45 -11.01 -5.06 -1.79
C ASP A 45 -12.12 -5.25 -0.74
N ASN A 46 -12.40 -4.23 0.08
CA ASN A 46 -13.54 -4.24 1.00
C ASN A 46 -14.88 -4.30 0.24
N ALA A 47 -15.02 -3.54 -0.85
CA ALA A 47 -16.23 -3.52 -1.67
C ALA A 47 -16.51 -4.90 -2.30
N LEU A 48 -15.47 -5.55 -2.83
CA LEU A 48 -15.58 -6.89 -3.43
C LEU A 48 -15.96 -7.96 -2.41
N ARG A 49 -15.43 -7.86 -1.19
CA ARG A 49 -15.70 -8.81 -0.10
C ARG A 49 -16.98 -8.53 0.67
N ARG A 50 -17.81 -7.57 0.21
CA ARG A 50 -19.04 -7.12 0.88
C ARG A 50 -18.80 -6.69 2.34
N ARG A 51 -17.61 -6.14 2.62
CA ARG A 51 -17.24 -5.53 3.89
C ARG A 51 -17.55 -4.02 3.83
N PRO A 52 -17.77 -3.35 4.96
CA PRO A 52 -17.96 -1.90 4.96
C PRO A 52 -16.72 -1.20 4.39
N VAL A 53 -16.93 -0.38 3.35
CA VAL A 53 -15.84 0.19 2.53
C VAL A 53 -15.20 1.41 3.20
N THR A 54 -16.01 2.32 3.73
CA THR A 54 -15.57 3.62 4.26
C THR A 54 -15.54 3.67 5.78
N MET A 55 -15.93 2.59 6.43
CA MET A 55 -15.90 2.42 7.87
C MET A 55 -15.15 1.13 8.13
N ALA A 56 -13.91 1.21 8.62
CA ALA A 56 -13.41 0.15 9.47
C ALA A 56 -14.52 -0.11 10.49
N ASP A 57 -15.06 -1.33 10.48
CA ASP A 57 -16.18 -1.80 11.30
C ASP A 57 -16.59 -0.78 12.36
N LYS A 58 -17.67 -0.04 12.11
CA LYS A 58 -18.43 0.54 13.23
C LYS A 58 -19.12 -0.63 13.92
N LYS A 59 -18.36 -1.59 14.45
CA LYS A 59 -18.85 -2.35 15.58
C LYS A 59 -19.10 -1.29 16.63
N THR A 60 -20.37 -1.05 16.92
CA THR A 60 -20.72 -0.29 18.12
C THR A 60 -20.00 -0.99 19.26
N TYR A 61 -19.36 -0.27 20.18
CA TYR A 61 -18.54 -0.86 21.26
C TYR A 61 -19.22 -2.05 21.98
N GLY A 62 -20.56 -2.14 21.95
CA GLY A 62 -21.35 -3.29 22.40
C GLY A 62 -21.10 -4.61 21.65
N GLU A 63 -20.90 -4.62 20.33
CA GLU A 63 -20.68 -5.86 19.54
C GLU A 63 -19.26 -6.43 19.70
N ILE A 64 -18.30 -5.62 20.15
CA ILE A 64 -16.94 -6.08 20.49
C ILE A 64 -16.91 -6.68 21.90
N LEU A 65 -17.77 -6.17 22.80
CA LEU A 65 -17.81 -6.58 24.21
C LEU A 65 -18.67 -7.82 24.47
N GLU A 66 -19.71 -8.10 23.66
CA GLU A 66 -20.51 -9.33 23.78
C GLU A 66 -19.73 -10.62 23.45
N GLU A 67 -18.66 -10.53 22.66
CA GLU A 67 -17.82 -11.69 22.35
C GLU A 67 -16.99 -12.16 23.58
N PHE A 68 -16.97 -11.36 24.67
CA PHE A 68 -16.26 -11.66 25.93
C PHE A 68 -17.19 -12.11 27.06
N HIS A 69 -18.17 -12.96 26.80
CA HIS A 69 -18.82 -13.68 27.90
C HIS A 69 -17.92 -14.82 28.40
N PRO A 70 -17.28 -14.74 29.59
CA PRO A 70 -16.55 -15.86 30.14
C PRO A 70 -17.55 -16.93 30.57
N VAL A 71 -17.54 -18.07 29.86
CA VAL A 71 -18.19 -19.29 30.30
C VAL A 71 -17.53 -19.70 31.63
N HIS A 72 -18.30 -19.62 32.72
CA HIS A 72 -17.94 -20.21 34.01
C HIS A 72 -18.06 -21.74 33.95
#